data_AF-A0A971EH17-F1
#
_entry.id   AF-A0A971EH17-F1
#
_cell.length_a   1.000
_cell.length_b   1.000
_cell.length_c   1.000
_cell.angle_alpha   90.00
_cell.angle_beta   90.00
_cell.angle_gamma   90.00
#
_symmetry.space_group_name_H-M   'P 1'
#
loop_
_entity.id
_entity.type
_entity.pdbx_description
1 polymer ?
#
loop_
_entity_poly.entity_id
_entity_poly.type
_entity_poly.pdbx_seq_one_letter_code
_entity_poly.pdbx_strand_id
1 'polypeptide(L)'
;MSMDMTQYLDVFLEESKEHLSNLNQQLLTLEKNPGNQAALNEIFRAIHTLKGMSSTMGYEDLADLTHHMEDVLSDLKEGILQADSQVVDLLFQCLDRVQMTIEQIERTG
;
A
#
# COMPACT_ATOMS: atom_id res chain seq x y z
N MET A 1 9.84 25.42 19.09
CA MET A 1 10.27 24.12 18.58
C MET A 1 9.30 23.73 17.49
N SER A 2 9.52 24.18 16.26
CA SER A 2 8.88 23.58 15.10
C SER A 2 9.47 22.17 15.01
N MET A 3 8.68 21.15 15.30
CA MET A 3 9.01 19.79 14.88
C MET A 3 9.33 19.88 13.38
N ASP A 4 10.56 19.55 12.98
CA ASP A 4 10.98 19.66 11.59
C ASP A 4 10.16 18.68 10.75
N MET A 5 9.14 19.19 10.08
CA MET A 5 8.26 18.45 9.17
C MET A 5 9.07 17.66 8.12
N THR A 6 10.26 18.17 7.78
CA THR A 6 11.24 17.52 6.90
C THR A 6 11.73 16.17 7.45
N GLN A 7 11.98 16.05 8.76
CA GLN A 7 12.41 14.77 9.34
C GLN A 7 11.30 13.73 9.27
N TYR A 8 10.04 14.15 9.47
CA TYR A 8 8.88 13.25 9.31
C TYR A 8 8.66 12.85 7.86
N LEU A 9 8.89 13.78 6.92
CA LEU A 9 8.83 13.50 5.50
C LEU A 9 9.88 12.45 5.07
N ASP A 10 11.13 12.59 5.53
CA ASP A 10 12.20 11.65 5.20
C ASP A 10 11.87 10.23 5.68
N VAL A 11 11.44 10.11 6.95
CA VAL A 11 11.01 8.82 7.52
C VAL A 11 9.80 8.26 6.76
N PHE A 12 8.81 9.09 6.44
CA PHE A 12 7.65 8.67 5.67
C PHE A 12 8.05 8.11 4.30
N LEU A 13 8.95 8.79 3.58
CA LEU A 13 9.40 8.38 2.25
C LEU A 13 10.22 7.08 2.29
N GLU A 14 11.10 6.92 3.29
CA GLU A 14 11.90 5.72 3.49
C GLU A 14 11.01 4.50 3.78
N GLU A 15 10.16 4.59 4.81
CA GLU A 15 9.23 3.51 5.20
C GLU A 15 8.25 3.18 4.07
N SER A 16 7.76 4.19 3.35
CA SER A 16 6.86 3.96 2.22
C SER A 16 7.54 3.18 1.09
N LYS A 17 8.81 3.47 0.78
CA LYS A 17 9.58 2.73 -0.24
C LYS A 17 9.81 1.28 0.17
N GLU A 18 10.07 1.01 1.45
CA GLU A 18 10.19 -0.36 1.97
C GLU A 18 8.87 -1.13 1.83
N HIS A 19 7.75 -0.50 2.22
CA HIS A 19 6.43 -1.11 2.09
C HIS A 19 6.04 -1.35 0.63
N LEU A 20 6.33 -0.43 -0.29
CA LEU A 20 6.10 -0.62 -1.73
C LEU A 20 6.87 -1.82 -2.29
N SER A 21 8.15 -1.96 -1.92
CA SER A 21 8.97 -3.10 -2.34
C SER A 21 8.40 -4.42 -1.80
N ASN A 22 7.98 -4.45 -0.54
CA ASN A 22 7.34 -5.62 0.05
C ASN A 22 6.02 -5.96 -0.68
N LEU A 23 5.15 -4.97 -0.89
CA LEU A 23 3.87 -5.14 -1.58
C LEU A 23 4.05 -5.75 -2.97
N ASN A 24 5.00 -5.24 -3.76
CA ASN A 24 5.28 -5.77 -5.09
C ASN A 24 5.67 -7.26 -5.03
N GLN A 25 6.57 -7.62 -4.11
CA GLN A 25 7.01 -9.01 -3.94
C GLN A 25 5.86 -9.94 -3.50
N GLN A 26 5.02 -9.49 -2.58
CA GLN A 26 3.92 -10.29 -2.08
C GLN A 26 2.78 -10.41 -3.12
N LEU A 27 2.50 -9.36 -3.88
CA LEU A 27 1.53 -9.42 -4.99
C LEU A 27 2.00 -10.40 -6.07
N LEU A 28 3.28 -10.43 -6.43
CA LEU A 28 3.83 -11.45 -7.34
C LEU A 28 3.72 -12.87 -6.78
N THR A 29 3.79 -13.00 -5.46
CA THR A 29 3.61 -14.29 -4.78
C THR A 29 2.14 -14.71 -4.80
N LEU A 30 1.23 -13.77 -4.59
CA LEU A 30 -0.21 -13.98 -4.64
C LEU A 30 -0.68 -14.30 -6.07
N GLU A 31 -0.14 -13.63 -7.08
CA GLU A 31 -0.39 -13.91 -8.49
C GLU A 31 -0.07 -15.37 -8.85
N LYS A 32 1.09 -15.86 -8.41
CA LYS A 32 1.55 -17.23 -8.67
C LYS A 32 0.81 -18.27 -7.82
N ASN A 33 0.36 -17.88 -6.64
CA ASN A 33 -0.35 -18.74 -5.71
C ASN A 33 -1.48 -17.97 -5.00
N PRO A 34 -2.67 -17.87 -5.63
CA PRO A 34 -3.82 -17.14 -5.08
C PRO A 34 -4.29 -17.62 -3.71
N GLY A 35 -3.98 -18.87 -3.34
CA GLY A 35 -4.30 -19.43 -2.04
C GLY A 35 -3.30 -19.09 -0.93
N ASN A 36 -2.26 -18.29 -1.22
CA ASN A 36 -1.22 -17.97 -0.25
C ASN A 36 -1.69 -16.92 0.77
N GLN A 37 -2.31 -17.42 1.84
CA GLN A 37 -2.77 -16.61 2.97
C GLN A 37 -1.66 -15.83 3.67
N ALA A 38 -0.42 -16.33 3.66
CA ALA A 38 0.70 -15.58 4.25
C ALA A 38 1.00 -14.33 3.42
N ALA A 39 1.08 -14.46 2.09
CA ALA A 39 1.28 -13.32 1.19
C ALA A 39 0.15 -12.29 1.32
N LEU A 40 -1.10 -12.75 1.34
CA LEU A 40 -2.27 -11.87 1.52
C LEU A 40 -2.23 -11.09 2.84
N ASN A 41 -1.81 -11.72 3.94
CA ASN A 41 -1.69 -11.05 5.23
C ASN A 41 -0.56 -10.02 5.26
N GLU A 42 0.57 -10.29 4.61
CA GLU A 42 1.66 -9.32 4.48
C GLU A 42 1.25 -8.10 3.65
N ILE A 43 0.54 -8.32 2.52
CA ILE A 43 -0.01 -7.24 1.69
C ILE A 43 -0.96 -6.36 2.53
N PHE A 44 -1.91 -6.99 3.22
CA PHE A 44 -2.87 -6.29 4.07
C PHE A 44 -2.17 -5.41 5.13
N ARG A 45 -1.14 -5.95 5.80
CA ARG A 45 -0.39 -5.20 6.81
C ARG A 45 0.35 -4.01 6.22
N ALA A 46 1.03 -4.19 5.09
CA ALA A 46 1.75 -3.10 4.43
C ALA A 46 0.81 -1.98 3.96
N ILE A 47 -0.35 -2.32 3.37
CA ILE A 47 -1.38 -1.34 3.01
C ILE A 47 -1.94 -0.62 4.24
N HIS A 48 -2.23 -1.36 5.32
CA HIS A 48 -2.75 -0.77 6.56
C HIS A 48 -1.75 0.23 7.18
N THR A 49 -0.46 -0.10 7.18
CA THR A 49 0.59 0.81 7.64
C THR A 49 0.70 2.04 6.74
N LEU A 50 0.75 1.86 5.41
CA LEU A 50 0.77 2.97 4.45
C LEU A 50 -0.42 3.91 4.62
N LYS A 51 -1.62 3.38 4.84
CA LYS A 51 -2.82 4.17 5.15
C LYS A 51 -2.61 5.02 6.40
N GLY A 52 -2.20 4.40 7.51
CA GLY A 52 -1.96 5.10 8.78
C GLY A 52 -0.89 6.19 8.66
N MET A 53 0.21 5.91 7.97
CA MET A 53 1.27 6.89 7.70
C MET A 53 0.76 8.06 6.85
N SER A 54 0.01 7.76 5.79
CA SER A 54 -0.54 8.78 4.88
C SER A 54 -1.55 9.67 5.59
N SER A 55 -2.45 9.10 6.41
CA SER A 55 -3.37 9.88 7.24
C SER A 55 -2.64 10.75 8.27
N THR A 56 -1.56 10.24 8.87
CA THR A 56 -0.76 11.00 9.85
C THR A 56 -0.07 12.20 9.20
N MET A 57 0.41 12.04 7.97
CA MET A 57 1.04 13.11 7.20
C MET A 57 0.03 14.08 6.56
N GLY A 58 -1.27 13.75 6.57
CA GLY A 58 -2.32 14.55 5.93
C GLY A 58 -2.41 14.37 4.42
N TYR A 59 -1.87 13.28 3.87
CA TYR A 59 -1.99 12.93 2.46
C TYR A 59 -3.31 12.19 2.20
N GLU A 60 -4.40 12.95 2.18
CA GLU A 60 -5.79 12.43 2.10
C GLU A 60 -6.00 11.53 0.86
N ASP A 61 -5.59 11.99 -0.33
CA ASP A 61 -5.73 11.21 -1.57
C ASP A 61 -5.05 9.82 -1.48
N LEU A 62 -3.90 9.75 -0.82
CA LEU A 62 -3.15 8.51 -0.64
C LEU A 62 -3.78 7.62 0.45
N ALA A 63 -4.27 8.23 1.53
CA ALA A 63 -5.01 7.53 2.57
C ALA A 63 -6.31 6.89 2.02
N ASP A 64 -7.03 7.60 1.15
CA ASP A 64 -8.27 7.10 0.56
C ASP A 64 -8.01 5.94 -0.42
N LEU A 65 -6.98 6.05 -1.26
CA LEU A 65 -6.60 4.94 -2.15
C LEU A 65 -6.21 3.69 -1.36
N THR A 66 -5.36 3.85 -0.34
CA THR A 66 -4.91 2.72 0.49
C THR A 66 -6.06 2.13 1.32
N HIS A 67 -7.03 2.95 1.74
CA HIS A 67 -8.27 2.46 2.36
C HIS A 67 -9.06 1.55 1.41
N HIS A 68 -9.31 1.97 0.17
CA HIS A 68 -10.02 1.13 -0.80
C HIS A 68 -9.27 -0.16 -1.15
N MET A 69 -7.93 -0.13 -1.17
CA MET A 69 -7.14 -1.35 -1.29
C MET A 69 -7.33 -2.27 -0.08
N GLU A 70 -7.38 -1.72 1.14
CA GLU A 70 -7.62 -2.48 2.37
C GLU A 70 -8.98 -3.18 2.35
N ASP A 71 -10.03 -2.52 1.85
CA ASP A 71 -11.37 -3.10 1.70
C ASP A 71 -11.35 -4.35 0.79
N VAL A 72 -10.73 -4.23 -0.40
CA VAL A 72 -10.59 -5.36 -1.34
C VAL A 72 -9.79 -6.51 -0.72
N LEU A 73 -8.72 -6.20 0.01
CA LEU A 73 -7.90 -7.20 0.69
C LEU A 73 -8.65 -7.86 1.85
N SER A 74 -9.56 -7.15 2.51
CA SER A 74 -10.44 -7.73 3.53
C SER A 74 -11.39 -8.75 2.92
N ASP A 75 -12.04 -8.42 1.80
CA ASP A 75 -12.93 -9.33 1.08
C ASP A 75 -12.19 -10.60 0.61
N LEU A 76 -10.93 -10.47 0.18
CA LEU A 76 -10.07 -11.60 -0.15
C LEU A 76 -9.77 -12.49 1.06
N LYS A 77 -9.53 -11.89 2.23
CA LYS A 77 -9.24 -12.64 3.47
C LYS A 77 -10.45 -13.37 4.01
N GLU A 78 -11.63 -12.76 3.87
CA GLU A 78 -12.91 -13.34 4.28
C GLU A 78 -13.40 -14.41 3.27
N GLY A 79 -12.76 -14.51 2.11
CA GLY A 79 -13.14 -15.43 1.04
C GLY A 79 -14.39 -14.99 0.28
N ILE A 80 -14.82 -13.74 0.45
CA ILE A 80 -15.90 -13.10 -0.30
C ILE A 80 -15.46 -12.91 -1.76
N LEU A 81 -14.21 -12.48 -1.96
CA LEU A 81 -13.56 -12.33 -3.25
C LEU A 81 -12.50 -13.44 -3.44
N GLN A 82 -12.23 -13.82 -4.68
CA GLN A 82 -11.10 -14.68 -5.03
C GLN A 82 -9.96 -13.84 -5.60
N ALA A 83 -8.71 -14.17 -5.28
CA ALA A 83 -7.52 -13.50 -5.84
C ALA A 83 -7.25 -13.99 -7.28
N ASP A 84 -8.22 -13.80 -8.16
CA ASP A 84 -8.04 -14.09 -9.58
C ASP A 84 -7.12 -13.06 -10.25
N SER A 85 -6.74 -13.32 -11.50
CA SER A 85 -5.82 -12.45 -12.23
C SER A 85 -6.33 -11.01 -12.35
N GLN A 86 -7.64 -10.79 -12.49
CA GLN A 86 -8.19 -9.43 -12.63
C GLN A 86 -8.05 -8.64 -11.33
N VAL A 87 -8.30 -9.29 -10.20
CA VAL A 87 -8.13 -8.69 -8.87
C VAL A 87 -6.66 -8.37 -8.61
N VAL A 88 -5.77 -9.31 -8.92
CA VAL A 88 -4.33 -9.11 -8.72
C VAL A 88 -3.78 -8.01 -9.63
N ASP A 89 -4.20 -7.98 -10.91
CA ASP A 89 -3.86 -6.91 -11.86
C ASP A 89 -4.35 -5.54 -11.38
N LEU A 90 -5.54 -5.49 -10.77
CA LEU A 90 -6.06 -4.25 -10.19
C LEU A 90 -5.24 -3.80 -8.98
N LEU A 91 -4.83 -4.73 -8.11
CA LEU A 91 -3.97 -4.42 -6.97
C LEU A 91 -2.59 -3.90 -7.43
N PHE A 92 -2.03 -4.42 -8.52
CA PHE A 92 -0.81 -3.87 -9.14
C PHE A 92 -1.02 -2.45 -9.67
N GLN A 93 -2.13 -2.18 -10.35
CA GLN A 93 -2.44 -0.81 -10.81
C GLN A 93 -2.58 0.18 -9.65
N CYS A 94 -3.19 -0.26 -8.55
CA CYS A 94 -3.27 0.55 -7.34
C CYS A 94 -1.87 0.78 -6.73
N LEU A 95 -1.02 -0.25 -6.69
CA LEU A 95 0.37 -0.12 -6.23
C LEU A 95 1.16 0.90 -7.05
N ASP A 96 1.05 0.85 -8.39
CA ASP A 96 1.67 1.82 -9.29
C ASP A 96 1.18 3.24 -8.98
N ARG A 97 -0.12 3.41 -8.69
CA ARG A 97 -0.70 4.71 -8.34
C ARG A 97 -0.19 5.22 -7.00
N VAL A 98 -0.07 4.36 -5.99
CA VAL A 98 0.53 4.68 -4.69
C VAL A 98 1.97 5.15 -4.90
N GLN A 99 2.77 4.40 -5.67
CA GLN A 99 4.16 4.76 -5.97
C GLN A 99 4.25 6.13 -6.65
N MET A 100 3.47 6.38 -7.70
CA MET A 100 3.45 7.67 -8.39
C MET A 100 3.11 8.84 -7.44
N THR A 101 2.21 8.60 -6.48
CA THR A 101 1.80 9.62 -5.51
C THR A 101 2.92 9.94 -4.53
N ILE A 102 3.63 8.91 -4.04
CA ILE A 102 4.79 9.07 -3.16
C ILE A 102 5.93 9.79 -3.90
N GLU A 103 6.22 9.43 -5.15
CA GLU A 103 7.23 10.12 -5.97
C GLU A 103 6.86 11.59 -6.23
N GLN A 104 5.56 11.90 -6.37
CA GLN A 104 5.10 13.27 -6.47
C GLN A 104 5.35 14.04 -5.17
N ILE A 105 5.00 13.46 -4.02
CA ILE A 105 5.25 14.04 -2.69
C ILE A 105 6.75 14.33 -2.50
N GLU A 106 7.63 13.40 -2.85
CA GLU A 106 9.09 13.57 -2.77
C GLU A 106 9.59 14.75 -3.63
N ARG A 107 8.97 15.01 -4.78
CA ARG A 107 9.34 16.12 -5.68
C ARG A 107 8.78 17.46 -5.26
N THR A 108 7.60 17.49 -4.63
CA THR A 108 6.87 18.72 -4.30
C THR A 108 7.01 19.15 -2.84
N GLY A 109 7.80 18.42 -2.04
CA GLY A 109 8.02 18.63 -0.61
C GLY A 109 8.15 20.08 -0.18
#